data_AF-A0A1Y6CQH4-F1
#
_entry.id   AF-A0A1Y6CQH4-F1
#
_cell.length_a   1.000
_cell.length_b   1.000
_cell.length_c   1.000
_cell.angle_alpha   90.00
_cell.angle_beta   90.00
_cell.angle_gamma   90.00
#
_symmetry.space_group_name_H-M   'P 1'
#
loop_
_entity.id
_entity.type
_entity.pdbx_description
1 polymer ?
#
loop_
_entity_poly.entity_id
_entity_poly.type
_entity_poly.pdbx_seq_one_letter_code
_entity_poly.pdbx_strand_id
1 'polypeptide(L)'
;MNLYYHLLVLDGLYTTGEDGSLIFTRVPGVENDELACVVRGVSRRVIKYLRKTGRLLEDGEEVYIGDGSYEEHEALSHLKRASVSSRIALGARAGLKVRRIGSSFGFEEEIPKSHSYGCVSMNGFSVHAATSIQAHERDRLEKLLRYLGRGPVSHERISLDENGNTLYELKSFNGGATHVMFSPMEFIEKLASMIMT
;
A
#
# COMPACT_ATOMS: atom_id res chain seq x y z
N MET A 1 -8.31 3.13 0.72
CA MET A 1 -6.95 3.18 1.31
C MET A 1 -6.06 2.23 0.52
N ASN A 2 -4.81 2.60 0.23
CA ASN A 2 -3.86 1.70 -0.43
C ASN A 2 -2.89 1.15 0.61
N LEU A 3 -2.83 -0.17 0.75
CA LEU A 3 -2.01 -0.83 1.76
C LEU A 3 -0.58 -0.99 1.21
N TYR A 4 0.40 -0.45 1.92
CA TYR A 4 1.81 -0.62 1.57
C TYR A 4 2.63 -0.93 2.82
N TYR A 5 3.67 -1.74 2.64
CA TYR A 5 4.60 -2.08 3.69
C TYR A 5 5.98 -1.58 3.31
N HIS A 6 6.70 -1.06 4.30
CA HIS A 6 8.10 -0.69 4.16
C HIS A 6 8.95 -1.65 4.98
N LEU A 7 9.95 -2.24 4.34
CA LEU A 7 10.91 -3.10 4.98
C LEU A 7 12.30 -2.49 4.79
N LEU A 8 13.05 -2.35 5.89
CA LEU A 8 14.46 -2.05 5.86
C LEU A 8 15.22 -3.34 6.14
N VAL A 9 16.03 -3.77 5.18
CA VAL A 9 16.79 -5.01 5.24
C VAL A 9 18.26 -4.73 4.95
N LEU A 10 19.15 -5.58 5.46
CA LEU A 10 20.56 -5.56 5.10
C LEU A 10 20.73 -6.03 3.66
N ASP A 11 21.61 -5.38 2.90
CA ASP A 11 21.97 -5.76 1.52
C ASP A 11 23.19 -6.70 1.49
N GLY A 12 23.32 -7.53 2.51
CA GLY A 12 24.43 -8.45 2.70
C GLY A 12 24.23 -9.32 3.93
N LEU A 13 25.24 -10.12 4.21
CA LEU A 13 25.25 -11.08 5.31
C LEU A 13 26.50 -10.89 6.17
N TYR A 14 26.39 -11.21 7.45
CA TYR A 14 27.54 -11.30 8.34
C TYR A 14 27.98 -12.75 8.44
N THR A 15 29.26 -13.00 8.20
CA THR A 15 29.93 -14.27 8.52
C THR A 15 30.86 -14.09 9.71
N THR A 16 31.21 -15.19 10.37
CA THR A 16 32.21 -15.20 11.45
C THR A 16 33.54 -15.67 10.88
N GLY A 17 34.61 -14.89 11.08
CA GLY A 17 35.97 -15.27 10.74
C GLY A 17 36.56 -16.31 11.71
N GLU A 18 37.72 -16.86 11.37
CA GLU A 18 38.40 -17.87 12.21
C GLU A 18 38.79 -17.33 13.60
N ASP A 19 39.00 -16.02 13.71
CA ASP A 19 39.29 -15.30 14.96
C ASP A 19 38.04 -14.88 15.74
N GLY A 20 36.84 -15.23 15.26
CA GLY A 20 35.56 -14.84 15.86
C GLY A 20 35.06 -13.44 15.45
N SER A 21 35.78 -12.72 14.58
CA SER A 21 35.34 -11.41 14.08
C SER A 21 34.13 -11.52 13.15
N LEU A 22 33.27 -10.50 13.12
CA LEU A 22 32.13 -10.42 12.18
C LEU A 22 32.55 -9.72 10.90
N ILE A 23 32.40 -10.40 9.76
CA ILE A 23 32.74 -9.90 8.43
C ILE A 23 31.45 -9.67 7.64
N PHE A 24 31.18 -8.42 7.26
CA PHE A 24 30.05 -8.10 6.39
C PHE A 24 30.42 -8.36 4.93
N THR A 25 29.65 -9.20 4.26
CA THR A 25 29.76 -9.45 2.82
C THR A 25 28.51 -8.93 2.13
N ARG A 26 28.70 -7.93 1.26
CA ARG A 26 27.62 -7.37 0.46
C ARG A 26 27.17 -8.36 -0.61
N VAL A 27 25.87 -8.51 -0.77
CA VAL A 27 25.26 -9.30 -1.85
C VAL A 27 24.89 -8.33 -2.99
N PRO A 28 25.06 -8.71 -4.27
CA PRO A 28 24.61 -7.89 -5.38
C PRO A 28 23.16 -7.45 -5.25
N GLY A 29 22.83 -6.28 -5.82
CA GLY A 29 21.46 -5.78 -5.83
C GLY A 29 20.52 -6.74 -6.57
N VAL A 30 19.27 -6.81 -6.12
CA VAL A 30 18.27 -7.72 -6.68
C VAL A 30 17.88 -7.30 -8.10
N GLU A 31 17.88 -8.24 -9.04
CA GLU A 31 17.45 -8.01 -10.41
C GLU A 31 15.93 -8.01 -10.55
N ASN A 32 15.41 -7.38 -11.61
CA ASN A 32 13.95 -7.30 -11.81
C ASN A 32 13.30 -8.69 -11.98
N ASP A 33 14.00 -9.67 -12.53
CA ASP A 33 13.46 -11.03 -12.69
C ASP A 33 13.34 -11.77 -11.34
N GLU A 34 14.28 -11.52 -10.42
CA GLU A 34 14.19 -12.01 -9.05
C GLU A 34 13.02 -11.34 -8.31
N LEU A 35 12.85 -10.01 -8.48
CA LEU A 35 11.70 -9.29 -7.94
C LEU A 35 10.37 -9.78 -8.53
N ALA A 36 10.33 -10.13 -9.82
CA ALA A 36 9.15 -10.70 -10.45
C ALA A 36 8.77 -12.04 -9.81
N CYS A 37 9.76 -12.88 -9.46
CA CYS A 37 9.52 -14.11 -8.70
C CYS A 37 8.92 -13.81 -7.31
N VAL A 38 9.43 -12.80 -6.61
CA VAL A 38 8.89 -12.38 -5.30
C VAL A 38 7.45 -11.90 -5.41
N VAL A 39 7.17 -10.96 -6.33
CA VAL A 39 5.81 -10.40 -6.52
C VAL A 39 4.83 -11.51 -6.87
N ARG A 40 5.19 -12.41 -7.79
CA ARG A 40 4.37 -13.58 -8.16
C ARG A 40 4.12 -14.50 -6.97
N GLY A 41 5.13 -14.76 -6.15
CA GLY A 41 5.02 -15.62 -4.97
C GLY A 41 4.13 -15.02 -3.89
N VAL A 42 4.25 -13.71 -3.64
CA VAL A 42 3.41 -12.96 -2.69
C VAL A 42 1.97 -12.88 -3.19
N SER A 43 1.74 -12.45 -4.43
CA SER A 43 0.40 -12.30 -4.99
C SER A 43 -0.37 -13.62 -4.95
N ARG A 44 0.27 -14.73 -5.39
CA ARG A 44 -0.33 -16.07 -5.33
C ARG A 44 -0.70 -16.49 -3.91
N ARG A 45 0.17 -16.26 -2.93
CA ARG A 45 -0.08 -16.65 -1.52
C ARG A 45 -1.21 -15.83 -0.91
N VAL A 46 -1.23 -14.51 -1.14
CA VAL A 46 -2.27 -13.61 -0.63
C VAL A 46 -3.62 -13.94 -1.27
N ILE A 47 -3.70 -14.05 -2.60
CA ILE A 47 -4.93 -14.41 -3.32
C ILE A 47 -5.46 -15.77 -2.84
N LYS A 48 -4.57 -16.79 -2.73
CA LYS A 48 -4.97 -18.12 -2.23
C LYS A 48 -5.51 -18.05 -0.79
N TYR A 49 -4.89 -17.25 0.08
CA TYR A 49 -5.35 -17.06 1.44
C TYR A 49 -6.71 -16.36 1.50
N LEU A 50 -6.90 -15.29 0.73
CA LEU A 50 -8.18 -14.58 0.67
C LEU A 50 -9.30 -15.49 0.16
N ARG A 51 -9.07 -16.28 -0.88
CA ARG A 51 -10.03 -17.28 -1.38
C ARG A 51 -10.33 -18.37 -0.34
N LYS A 52 -9.29 -18.96 0.27
CA LYS A 52 -9.46 -19.98 1.32
C LYS A 52 -10.31 -19.49 2.48
N THR A 53 -10.28 -18.20 2.75
CA THR A 53 -11.00 -17.60 3.88
C THR A 53 -12.31 -16.90 3.48
N GLY A 54 -12.78 -17.09 2.24
CA GLY A 54 -14.06 -16.52 1.79
C GLY A 54 -14.06 -15.00 1.64
N ARG A 55 -12.87 -14.38 1.51
CA ARG A 55 -12.67 -12.93 1.36
C ARG A 55 -12.45 -12.48 -0.09
N LEU A 56 -12.41 -13.43 -1.02
CA LEU A 56 -12.28 -13.20 -2.46
C LEU A 56 -12.95 -14.38 -3.19
N LEU A 57 -13.84 -14.10 -4.14
CA LEU A 57 -14.47 -15.15 -4.95
C LEU A 57 -13.54 -15.64 -6.08
N GLU A 58 -13.97 -16.72 -6.75
CA GLU A 58 -13.24 -17.27 -7.90
C GLU A 58 -13.27 -16.35 -9.13
N ASP A 59 -14.35 -15.59 -9.32
CA ASP A 59 -14.55 -14.60 -10.40
C ASP A 59 -13.85 -13.25 -10.15
N GLY A 60 -13.11 -13.12 -9.04
CA GLY A 60 -12.42 -11.89 -8.68
C GLY A 60 -13.34 -10.84 -8.04
N GLU A 61 -14.63 -11.13 -7.85
CA GLU A 61 -15.50 -10.25 -7.07
C GLU A 61 -15.08 -10.28 -5.59
N GLU A 62 -14.98 -9.08 -5.02
CA GLU A 62 -14.75 -8.88 -3.59
C GLU A 62 -16.00 -9.32 -2.82
N VAL A 63 -16.04 -10.58 -2.39
CA VAL A 63 -16.93 -11.00 -1.31
C VAL A 63 -16.16 -10.97 -0.03
N TYR A 64 -16.47 -10.02 0.83
CA TYR A 64 -15.94 -10.01 2.18
C TYR A 64 -17.02 -10.41 3.18
N ILE A 65 -16.88 -11.62 3.71
CA ILE A 65 -17.59 -12.07 4.91
C ILE A 65 -16.75 -11.64 6.10
N GLY A 66 -17.36 -10.87 7.02
CA GLY A 66 -16.73 -10.41 8.26
C GLY A 66 -15.97 -11.54 8.94
N ASP A 67 -14.76 -11.27 9.41
CA ASP A 67 -13.80 -12.30 9.82
C ASP A 67 -14.17 -13.11 11.07
N GLY A 68 -15.38 -12.92 11.60
CA GLY A 68 -15.88 -13.59 12.80
C GLY A 68 -15.04 -13.30 14.04
N SER A 69 -14.02 -12.45 13.94
CA SER A 69 -13.27 -11.96 15.08
C SER A 69 -14.09 -10.83 15.68
N TYR A 70 -14.21 -10.87 17.00
CA TYR A 70 -14.86 -9.84 17.78
C TYR A 70 -14.04 -8.55 17.64
N GLU A 71 -14.23 -7.80 16.56
CA GLU A 71 -13.84 -6.40 16.52
C GLU A 71 -14.67 -5.70 17.60
N GLU A 72 -14.00 -5.17 18.62
CA GLU A 72 -14.62 -4.46 19.75
C GLU A 72 -15.58 -3.34 19.29
N HIS A 73 -15.52 -2.93 18.01
CA HIS A 73 -16.40 -1.93 17.41
C HIS A 73 -16.85 -2.28 15.96
N GLU A 74 -18.06 -2.82 15.83
CA GLU A 74 -18.74 -3.10 14.54
C GLU A 74 -18.74 -1.89 13.58
N ALA A 75 -18.94 -0.69 14.12
CA ALA A 75 -18.92 0.55 13.34
C ALA A 75 -17.54 0.80 12.70
N LEU A 76 -16.45 0.61 13.45
CA LEU A 76 -15.09 0.82 12.93
C LEU A 76 -14.74 -0.22 11.88
N SER A 77 -15.19 -1.47 12.08
CA SER A 77 -15.09 -2.54 11.07
C SER A 77 -15.70 -2.10 9.74
N HIS A 78 -16.93 -1.57 9.78
CA HIS A 78 -17.63 -1.09 8.59
C HIS A 78 -16.85 0.01 7.86
N LEU A 79 -16.28 0.97 8.60
CA LEU A 79 -15.45 2.03 8.00
C LEU A 79 -14.19 1.45 7.34
N LYS A 80 -13.49 0.52 8.01
CA LYS A 80 -12.32 -0.18 7.48
C LYS A 80 -12.65 -0.95 6.20
N ARG A 81 -13.75 -1.71 6.21
CA ARG A 81 -14.26 -2.47 5.05
C ARG A 81 -14.49 -1.57 3.85
N ALA A 82 -15.29 -0.51 4.02
CA ALA A 82 -15.58 0.43 2.94
C ALA A 82 -14.31 1.12 2.42
N SER A 83 -13.38 1.47 3.32
CA SER A 83 -12.12 2.13 2.96
C SER A 83 -11.20 1.25 2.10
N VAL A 84 -11.07 -0.05 2.40
CA VAL A 84 -10.28 -1.00 1.60
C VAL A 84 -10.86 -1.15 0.20
N SER A 85 -12.17 -1.35 0.08
CA SER A 85 -12.87 -1.49 -1.22
C SER A 85 -13.07 -0.16 -1.98
N SER A 86 -12.44 0.93 -1.55
CA SER A 86 -12.58 2.26 -2.15
C SER A 86 -14.04 2.73 -2.28
N ARG A 87 -14.87 2.41 -1.29
CA ARG A 87 -16.30 2.80 -1.18
C ARG A 87 -16.55 3.73 -0.01
N ILE A 88 -17.64 4.48 -0.05
CA ILE A 88 -18.09 5.35 1.04
C ILE A 88 -18.87 4.52 2.06
N ALA A 89 -18.63 4.73 3.36
CA ALA A 89 -19.26 3.96 4.43
C ALA A 89 -20.55 4.60 4.94
N LEU A 90 -20.57 5.93 5.05
CA LEU A 90 -21.58 6.73 5.74
C LEU A 90 -22.24 7.77 4.82
N GLY A 91 -23.42 8.23 5.23
CA GLY A 91 -24.13 9.34 4.60
C GLY A 91 -24.80 8.99 3.27
N ALA A 92 -25.24 10.02 2.54
CA ALA A 92 -26.07 9.87 1.33
C ALA A 92 -25.40 9.10 0.19
N ARG A 93 -24.08 8.92 0.26
CA ARG A 93 -23.28 8.23 -0.76
C ARG A 93 -22.78 6.86 -0.28
N ALA A 94 -23.27 6.35 0.85
CA ALA A 94 -22.89 5.04 1.37
C ALA A 94 -23.00 3.95 0.29
N GLY A 95 -21.98 3.09 0.22
CA GLY A 95 -21.83 2.06 -0.80
C GLY A 95 -21.26 2.54 -2.13
N LEU A 96 -21.30 3.83 -2.47
CA LEU A 96 -20.77 4.33 -3.75
C LEU A 96 -19.24 4.36 -3.76
N LYS A 97 -18.62 4.30 -4.95
CA LYS A 97 -17.18 4.45 -5.10
C LYS A 97 -16.71 5.86 -4.74
N VAL A 98 -15.50 5.94 -4.21
CA VAL A 98 -14.79 7.20 -3.94
C VAL A 98 -14.60 7.99 -5.25
N ARG A 99 -14.86 9.31 -5.20
CA ARG A 99 -14.77 10.20 -6.37
C ARG A 99 -13.31 10.51 -6.66
N ARG A 100 -12.87 10.24 -7.90
CA ARG A 100 -11.54 10.59 -8.40
C ARG A 100 -11.68 11.64 -9.50
N ILE A 101 -10.80 12.64 -9.50
CA ILE A 101 -10.76 13.70 -10.50
C ILE A 101 -9.63 13.35 -11.48
N GLY A 102 -9.98 13.09 -12.75
CA GLY A 102 -9.07 12.65 -13.84
C GLY A 102 -9.42 11.25 -14.38
N SER A 103 -8.60 10.69 -15.27
CA SER A 103 -8.86 9.37 -15.86
C SER A 103 -8.81 8.24 -14.82
N SER A 104 -9.64 7.21 -15.02
CA SER A 104 -9.72 6.02 -14.16
C SER A 104 -8.80 4.91 -14.66
N PHE A 105 -8.24 4.13 -13.74
CA PHE A 105 -7.50 2.90 -14.07
C PHE A 105 -8.30 1.68 -13.59
N GLY A 106 -8.30 0.63 -14.41
CA GLY A 106 -8.71 -0.73 -14.07
C GLY A 106 -7.47 -1.61 -13.92
N PHE A 107 -7.43 -2.45 -12.89
CA PHE A 107 -6.36 -3.42 -12.70
C PHE A 107 -6.76 -4.76 -13.32
N GLU A 108 -5.84 -5.34 -14.09
CA GLU A 108 -5.38 -6.75 -13.96
C GLU A 108 -4.25 -6.97 -14.99
N GLU A 109 -3.00 -6.78 -14.57
CA GLU A 109 -1.84 -7.26 -15.33
C GLU A 109 -1.52 -8.68 -14.84
N GLU A 110 -1.86 -9.70 -15.64
CA GLU A 110 -1.61 -11.12 -15.33
C GLU A 110 -0.11 -11.50 -15.37
N ILE A 111 0.73 -10.67 -16.00
CA ILE A 111 2.16 -10.90 -16.18
C ILE A 111 2.95 -9.82 -15.43
N PRO A 112 4.05 -10.15 -14.73
CA PRO A 112 4.92 -9.16 -14.10
C PRO A 112 5.43 -8.13 -15.11
N LYS A 113 5.27 -6.85 -14.77
CA LYS A 113 5.74 -5.73 -15.57
C LYS A 113 6.84 -4.97 -14.84
N SER A 114 7.97 -4.83 -15.52
CA SER A 114 9.07 -3.98 -15.08
C SER A 114 8.80 -2.53 -15.49
N HIS A 115 8.81 -1.61 -14.52
CA HIS A 115 8.64 -0.17 -14.79
C HIS A 115 9.99 0.56 -14.83
N SER A 116 10.92 0.14 -13.98
CA SER A 116 12.29 0.64 -13.89
C SER A 116 13.14 -0.39 -13.15
N TYR A 117 14.46 -0.14 -13.00
CA TYR A 117 15.28 -0.94 -12.09
C TYR A 117 14.66 -0.96 -10.68
N GLY A 118 14.57 -2.14 -10.09
CA GLY A 118 14.03 -2.35 -8.76
C GLY A 118 12.51 -2.09 -8.63
N CYS A 119 11.75 -2.05 -9.73
CA CYS A 119 10.32 -1.74 -9.70
C CYS A 119 9.50 -2.70 -10.60
N VAL A 120 8.74 -3.59 -9.96
CA VAL A 120 7.94 -4.63 -10.64
C VAL A 120 6.52 -4.69 -10.07
N SER A 121 5.51 -4.86 -10.93
CA SER A 121 4.11 -5.07 -10.52
C SER A 121 3.44 -6.27 -11.20
N MET A 122 2.44 -6.87 -10.55
CA MET A 122 1.59 -7.95 -11.09
C MET A 122 0.32 -8.08 -10.23
N ASN A 123 -0.85 -8.34 -10.83
CA ASN A 123 -2.11 -8.62 -10.11
C ASN A 123 -2.47 -7.60 -9.00
N GLY A 124 -2.18 -6.31 -9.21
CA GLY A 124 -2.42 -5.26 -8.20
C GLY A 124 -1.39 -5.20 -7.06
N PHE A 125 -0.34 -6.03 -7.09
CA PHE A 125 0.81 -5.97 -6.19
C PHE A 125 1.98 -5.26 -6.88
N SER A 126 2.75 -4.48 -6.13
CA SER A 126 4.01 -3.91 -6.62
C SER A 126 5.11 -3.99 -5.55
N VAL A 127 6.36 -4.09 -6.01
CA VAL A 127 7.56 -4.03 -5.18
C VAL A 127 8.48 -2.94 -5.72
N HIS A 128 8.97 -2.09 -4.81
CA HIS A 128 9.95 -1.04 -5.07
C HIS A 128 11.20 -1.28 -4.19
N ALA A 129 12.27 -1.80 -4.78
CA ALA A 129 13.50 -2.22 -4.11
C ALA A 129 14.76 -1.45 -4.59
N ALA A 130 14.59 -0.37 -5.36
CA ALA A 130 15.71 0.40 -5.93
C ALA A 130 16.47 1.29 -4.92
N THR A 131 16.03 1.35 -3.66
CA THR A 131 16.63 2.24 -2.66
C THR A 131 17.63 1.48 -1.80
N SER A 132 18.91 1.86 -1.86
CA SER A 132 19.96 1.38 -0.96
C SER A 132 20.67 2.56 -0.29
N ILE A 133 21.10 2.36 0.97
CA ILE A 133 21.77 3.38 1.79
C ILE A 133 23.04 2.74 2.37
N GLN A 134 24.19 3.35 2.14
CA GLN A 134 25.48 2.88 2.68
C GLN A 134 25.56 3.11 4.19
N ALA A 135 26.38 2.31 4.87
CA ALA A 135 26.53 2.36 6.33
C ALA A 135 26.93 3.75 6.87
N HIS A 136 27.71 4.51 6.10
CA HIS A 136 28.17 5.85 6.47
C HIS A 136 27.15 6.95 6.15
N GLU A 137 26.12 6.71 5.33
CA GLU A 137 25.11 7.69 4.94
C GLU A 137 24.01 7.85 6.01
N ARG A 138 24.42 8.14 7.26
CA ARG A 138 23.51 8.19 8.42
C ARG A 138 22.40 9.24 8.27
N ASP A 139 22.69 10.38 7.66
CA ASP A 139 21.69 11.43 7.38
C ASP A 139 20.62 10.96 6.38
N ARG A 140 21.04 10.17 5.38
CA ARG A 140 20.12 9.62 4.37
C ARG A 140 19.26 8.51 4.99
N LEU A 141 19.85 7.70 5.87
CA LEU A 141 19.11 6.71 6.66
C LEU A 141 18.07 7.39 7.56
N GLU A 142 18.43 8.47 8.26
CA GLU A 142 17.49 9.22 9.09
C GLU A 142 16.33 9.76 8.23
N LYS A 143 16.62 10.38 7.08
CA LYS A 143 15.59 10.87 6.15
C LYS A 143 14.66 9.75 5.68
N LEU A 144 15.19 8.56 5.39
CA LEU A 144 14.39 7.40 5.04
C LEU A 144 13.52 6.96 6.21
N LEU A 145 14.08 6.77 7.41
CA LEU A 145 13.32 6.35 8.59
C LEU A 145 12.21 7.36 8.93
N ARG A 146 12.49 8.65 8.84
CA ARG A 146 11.49 9.71 8.98
C ARG A 146 10.40 9.58 7.92
N TYR A 147 10.76 9.28 6.67
CA TYR A 147 9.81 9.03 5.58
C TYR A 147 8.94 7.80 5.86
N LEU A 148 9.53 6.69 6.30
CA LEU A 148 8.83 5.44 6.63
C LEU A 148 7.84 5.62 7.78
N GLY A 149 8.18 6.47 8.75
CA GLY A 149 7.33 6.79 9.89
C GLY A 149 6.30 7.90 9.65
N ARG A 150 6.19 8.43 8.42
CA ARG A 150 5.16 9.45 8.12
C ARG A 150 3.77 8.83 8.20
N GLY A 151 2.83 9.59 8.76
CA GLY A 151 1.42 9.23 8.73
C GLY A 151 0.90 9.03 7.30
N PRO A 152 -0.19 8.27 7.13
CA PRO A 152 -0.73 7.89 5.82
C PRO A 152 -1.30 9.09 5.02
N VAL A 153 -1.49 10.24 5.67
CA VAL A 153 -2.06 11.47 5.09
C VAL A 153 -1.08 12.62 5.27
N SER A 154 -0.84 13.37 4.19
CA SER A 154 -0.09 14.64 4.26
C SER A 154 -1.05 15.82 4.34
N HIS A 155 -0.92 16.67 5.37
CA HIS A 155 -1.75 17.87 5.51
C HIS A 155 -1.57 18.85 4.34
N GLU A 156 -0.35 18.97 3.82
CA GLU A 156 0.00 19.84 2.68
C GLU A 156 -0.76 19.47 1.38
N ARG A 157 -1.38 18.29 1.32
CA ARG A 157 -2.13 17.80 0.16
C ARG A 157 -3.63 17.89 0.31
N ILE A 158 -4.09 18.50 1.39
CA ILE A 158 -5.51 18.68 1.69
C ILE A 158 -5.88 20.11 1.33
N SER A 159 -6.90 20.25 0.49
CA SER A 159 -7.54 21.54 0.19
C SER A 159 -9.05 21.40 0.19
N LEU A 160 -9.76 22.53 0.11
CA LEU A 160 -11.21 22.57 -0.02
C LEU A 160 -11.61 23.11 -1.40
N ASP A 161 -12.66 22.56 -1.99
CA ASP A 161 -13.29 23.15 -3.17
C ASP A 161 -14.29 24.27 -2.77
N GLU A 162 -14.89 24.92 -3.78
CA GLU A 162 -15.89 25.99 -3.61
C GLU A 162 -17.16 25.53 -2.85
N ASN A 163 -17.42 24.23 -2.82
CA ASN A 163 -18.56 23.61 -2.17
C ASN A 163 -18.21 23.07 -0.76
N GLY A 164 -16.99 23.29 -0.28
CA GLY A 164 -16.50 22.79 1.01
C GLY A 164 -16.17 21.29 1.02
N ASN A 165 -16.06 20.64 -0.14
CA ASN A 165 -15.55 19.27 -0.22
C ASN A 165 -14.04 19.26 0.01
N THR A 166 -13.55 18.24 0.69
CA THR A 166 -12.13 17.96 0.86
C THR A 166 -11.55 17.34 -0.40
N LEU A 167 -10.52 17.98 -0.95
CA LEU A 167 -9.70 17.46 -2.04
C LEU A 167 -8.37 16.96 -1.47
N TYR A 168 -8.00 15.74 -1.83
CA TYR A 168 -6.70 15.15 -1.48
C TYR A 168 -5.86 14.91 -2.74
N GLU A 169 -4.72 15.59 -2.84
CA GLU A 169 -3.79 15.49 -3.97
C GLU A 169 -3.01 14.16 -3.96
N LEU A 170 -2.88 13.51 -5.14
CA LEU A 170 -2.19 12.24 -5.31
C LEU A 170 -0.72 12.42 -5.72
N LYS A 171 0.20 11.66 -5.10
CA LYS A 171 1.67 11.80 -5.31
C LYS A 171 2.19 11.32 -6.67
N SER A 172 1.47 10.41 -7.34
CA SER A 172 2.01 9.67 -8.47
C SER A 172 1.03 9.67 -9.64
N PHE A 173 1.48 10.27 -10.74
CA PHE A 173 0.81 10.26 -12.04
C PHE A 173 1.23 9.01 -12.80
N ASN A 174 0.43 7.95 -12.65
CA ASN A 174 0.26 6.90 -13.66
C ASN A 174 -1.24 6.62 -13.70
N GLY A 175 -1.94 7.25 -14.66
CA GLY A 175 -3.40 7.08 -14.82
C GLY A 175 -4.24 8.35 -14.72
N GLY A 176 -3.65 9.55 -14.68
CA GLY A 176 -4.33 10.84 -14.92
C GLY A 176 -5.26 11.38 -13.83
N ALA A 177 -5.61 10.58 -12.81
CA ALA A 177 -6.27 11.09 -11.61
C ALA A 177 -5.33 11.98 -10.77
N THR A 178 -5.75 13.21 -10.49
CA THR A 178 -4.96 14.22 -9.78
C THR A 178 -5.36 14.35 -8.32
N HIS A 179 -6.66 14.23 -8.04
CA HIS A 179 -7.24 14.38 -6.72
C HIS A 179 -8.26 13.30 -6.42
N VAL A 180 -8.45 13.06 -5.13
CA VAL A 180 -9.59 12.33 -4.59
C VAL A 180 -10.47 13.32 -3.85
N MET A 181 -11.78 13.30 -4.11
CA MET A 181 -12.73 14.24 -3.52
C MET A 181 -13.64 13.53 -2.52
N PHE A 182 -13.81 14.16 -1.36
CA PHE A 182 -14.64 13.72 -0.25
C PHE A 182 -15.52 14.87 0.24
N SER A 183 -16.75 14.60 0.67
CA SER A 183 -17.41 15.49 1.63
C SER A 183 -16.66 15.47 2.96
N PRO A 184 -16.87 16.45 3.88
CA PRO A 184 -16.24 16.42 5.19
C PRO A 184 -16.49 15.12 5.96
N MET A 185 -17.71 14.58 5.87
CA MET A 185 -18.07 13.31 6.52
C MET A 185 -17.38 12.12 5.84
N GLU A 186 -17.34 12.10 4.50
CA GLU A 186 -16.62 11.08 3.73
C GLU A 186 -15.11 11.10 4.05
N PHE A 187 -14.54 12.26 4.38
CA PHE A 187 -13.13 12.35 4.75
C PHE A 187 -12.87 11.83 6.17
N ILE A 188 -13.73 12.19 7.13
CA ILE A 188 -13.64 11.71 8.53
C ILE A 188 -13.74 10.19 8.61
N GLU A 189 -14.65 9.55 7.85
CA GLU A 189 -14.72 8.08 7.85
C GLU A 189 -13.42 7.42 7.34
N LYS A 190 -12.72 8.05 6.39
CA LYS A 190 -11.42 7.54 5.91
C LYS A 190 -10.36 7.70 6.99
N LEU A 191 -10.33 8.84 7.67
CA LEU A 191 -9.43 9.06 8.81
C LEU A 191 -9.67 8.04 9.93
N ALA A 192 -10.92 7.84 10.32
CA ALA A 192 -11.30 6.86 11.35
C ALA A 192 -10.86 5.43 10.96
N SER A 193 -10.97 5.06 9.69
CA SER A 193 -10.53 3.75 9.20
C SER A 193 -9.02 3.47 9.34
N MET A 194 -8.19 4.52 9.52
CA MET A 194 -6.74 4.40 9.63
C MET A 194 -6.24 4.29 11.07
N ILE A 195 -7.11 4.46 12.06
CA ILE A 195 -6.75 4.28 13.46
C ILE A 195 -6.60 2.78 13.71
N MET A 196 -5.37 2.33 13.96
CA MET A 196 -5.14 0.99 14.50
C MET A 196 -5.66 0.96 15.94
N THR A 197 -6.70 0.17 16.14
CA THR A 197 -7.14 -0.33 17.44
C THR A 197 -6.31 -1.55 17.81
#